data_AF-A0A166XHV3-F1
#
_entry.id   AF-A0A166XHV3-F1
#
_cell.length_a   1.000
_cell.length_b   1.000
_cell.length_c   1.000
_cell.angle_alpha   90.00
_cell.angle_beta   90.00
_cell.angle_gamma   90.00
#
_symmetry.space_group_name_H-M   'P 1'
#
loop_
_entity.id
_entity.type
_entity.pdbx_description
1 polymer ?
#
loop_
_entity_poly.entity_id
_entity_poly.type
_entity_poly.pdbx_seq_one_letter_code
_entity_poly.pdbx_strand_id
1 'polypeptide(L)'
;MPNPIVPDALWAQAEHKEMEKVVRLYGKVYHLWQTDKHHKLPLGEPKLMTSFTADGQLDFGKVEERDKKFNVDYKTKKGQREDIPVPQIHPNADNAWKKN
;
A
#
# COMPACT_ATOMS: atom_id res chain seq x y z
N MET A 1 -6.16 8.21 4.49
CA MET A 1 -7.01 7.93 5.68
C MET A 1 -8.36 8.59 5.44
N PRO A 2 -9.47 8.01 5.93
CA PRO A 2 -10.78 8.65 5.83
C PRO A 2 -10.68 10.07 6.40
N ASN A 3 -11.23 11.04 5.68
CA ASN A 3 -11.28 12.41 6.16
C ASN A 3 -12.58 12.58 6.96
N PRO A 4 -12.51 12.89 8.27
CA PRO A 4 -13.70 12.96 9.13
C PRO A 4 -14.66 14.10 8.75
N ILE A 5 -14.22 15.05 7.91
CA ILE A 5 -14.99 16.22 7.50
C ILE A 5 -15.69 15.98 6.16
N VAL A 6 -15.20 15.05 5.34
CA VAL A 6 -15.74 14.80 3.99
C VAL A 6 -16.72 13.62 4.06
N PRO A 7 -17.94 13.74 3.50
CA PRO A 7 -18.86 12.62 3.42
C PRO A 7 -18.23 11.39 2.75
N ASP A 8 -18.45 10.21 3.33
CA ASP A 8 -17.79 8.97 2.91
C ASP A 8 -18.01 8.63 1.43
N ALA A 9 -19.20 8.88 0.89
CA ALA A 9 -19.50 8.63 -0.51
C ALA A 9 -18.61 9.47 -1.46
N LEU A 10 -18.43 10.76 -1.15
CA LEU A 10 -17.57 11.65 -1.92
C LEU A 10 -16.10 11.27 -1.75
N TRP A 11 -15.71 10.90 -0.54
CA TRP A 11 -14.35 10.43 -0.25
C TRP A 11 -14.03 9.15 -1.03
N ALA A 12 -14.94 8.18 -1.05
CA ALA A 12 -14.77 6.91 -1.75
C ALA A 12 -14.63 7.11 -3.26
N GLN A 13 -15.41 8.01 -3.87
CA GLN A 13 -15.30 8.32 -5.29
C GLN A 13 -13.94 8.95 -5.65
N ALA A 14 -13.46 9.89 -4.83
CA ALA A 14 -12.16 10.52 -5.03
C ALA A 14 -11.02 9.50 -4.85
N GLU A 15 -11.10 8.67 -3.81
CA GLU A 15 -10.15 7.59 -3.56
C GLU A 15 -10.11 6.61 -4.74
N HIS A 16 -11.26 6.19 -5.27
CA HIS A 16 -11.36 5.28 -6.41
C HIS A 16 -10.62 5.80 -7.64
N LYS A 17 -10.88 7.06 -8.01
CA LYS A 17 -10.25 7.71 -9.16
C LYS A 17 -8.73 7.80 -9.04
N GLU A 18 -8.22 7.97 -7.83
CA GLU A 18 -6.77 7.94 -7.60
C GLU A 18 -6.21 6.52 -7.63
N MET A 19 -6.96 5.51 -7.17
CA MET A 19 -6.55 4.12 -7.24
C MET A 19 -6.36 3.60 -8.68
N GLU A 20 -7.12 4.11 -9.65
CA GLU A 20 -6.92 3.82 -11.08
C GLU A 20 -5.49 4.16 -11.56
N LYS A 21 -4.87 5.19 -10.98
CA LYS A 21 -3.49 5.58 -11.27
C LYS A 21 -2.51 4.79 -10.41
N VAL A 22 -2.81 4.66 -9.12
CA VAL A 22 -1.91 4.05 -8.12
C VAL A 22 -1.67 2.57 -8.39
N VAL A 23 -2.66 1.83 -8.92
CA VAL A 23 -2.51 0.39 -9.20
C VAL A 23 -1.35 0.08 -10.14
N ARG A 24 -0.95 1.05 -10.99
CA ARG A 24 0.15 0.93 -11.95
C ARG A 24 1.52 1.23 -11.33
N LEU A 25 1.56 1.76 -10.11
CA LEU A 25 2.78 2.18 -9.43
C LEU A 25 3.32 1.01 -8.58
N TYR A 26 4.35 0.36 -9.09
CA TYR A 26 5.13 -0.62 -8.34
C TYR A 26 6.61 -0.39 -8.61
N GLY A 27 7.46 -0.67 -7.61
CA GLY A 27 8.88 -0.42 -7.77
C GLY A 27 9.75 -0.81 -6.60
N LYS A 28 10.98 -0.32 -6.66
CA LYS A 28 12.01 -0.49 -5.65
C LYS A 28 12.47 0.89 -5.21
N VAL A 29 12.66 1.07 -3.92
CA VAL A 29 13.08 2.35 -3.35
C VAL A 29 14.01 2.10 -2.17
N TYR A 30 15.07 2.91 -2.07
CA TYR A 30 15.90 2.95 -0.89
C TYR A 30 15.34 3.96 0.10
N HIS A 31 14.95 3.50 1.28
CA HIS A 31 14.57 4.35 2.39
C HIS A 31 15.75 4.49 3.35
N LEU A 32 16.18 5.73 3.58
CA LEU A 32 17.21 6.08 4.56
C LEU A 32 16.59 6.51 5.91
N TRP A 33 15.27 6.65 5.96
CA TRP A 33 14.54 7.03 7.17
C TRP A 33 14.05 5.77 7.90
N GLN A 34 14.66 5.48 9.05
CA GLN A 34 14.22 4.45 9.98
C GLN A 34 13.52 5.11 11.17
N THR A 35 12.18 5.21 11.15
CA THR A 35 11.38 5.96 12.14
C THR A 35 11.40 5.35 13.53
N ASP A 36 11.64 4.05 13.62
CA ASP A 36 11.78 3.25 14.84
C ASP A 36 13.08 3.53 15.61
N LYS A 37 14.10 4.05 14.94
CA LYS A 37 15.42 4.33 15.56
C LYS A 37 15.54 5.72 16.19
N HIS A 38 14.47 6.52 16.15
CA HIS A 38 14.43 7.86 16.76
C HIS A 38 15.58 8.80 16.33
N HIS A 39 16.12 8.62 15.11
CA HIS A 39 17.17 9.49 14.58
C HIS A 39 16.62 10.91 14.33
N LYS A 40 17.43 11.93 14.65
CA LYS A 40 17.08 13.33 14.43
C LYS A 40 17.01 13.72 12.93
N LEU A 41 17.80 13.04 12.10
CA LEU A 41 17.86 13.26 10.65
C LEU A 41 17.74 11.91 9.91
N PRO A 42 17.16 11.88 8.70
CA PRO A 42 16.94 10.66 7.92
C PRO A 42 18.23 10.22 7.17
N LEU A 43 19.33 10.12 7.91
CA LEU A 43 20.66 9.71 7.42
C LEU A 43 21.00 8.27 7.86
N GLY A 44 19.98 7.42 7.98
CA GLY A 44 20.17 6.01 8.33
C GLY A 44 20.80 5.22 7.19
N GLU A 45 21.21 3.99 7.52
CA GLU A 45 21.63 3.01 6.53
C GLU A 45 20.51 2.79 5.48
N PRO A 46 20.83 2.78 4.17
CA PRO A 46 19.83 2.56 3.13
C PRO A 46 19.18 1.18 3.27
N LYS A 47 17.86 1.13 3.40
CA LYS A 47 17.07 -0.11 3.35
C LYS A 47 16.32 -0.20 2.03
N LEU A 48 16.51 -1.32 1.33
CA LEU A 48 15.77 -1.63 0.11
C LEU A 48 14.34 -2.02 0.47
N MET A 49 13.37 -1.29 -0.06
CA MET A 49 11.95 -1.58 0.04
C MET A 49 11.41 -1.93 -1.35
N THR A 50 10.48 -2.89 -1.40
CA THR A 50 9.88 -3.39 -2.64
C THR A 50 8.36 -3.41 -2.52
N SER A 51 7.68 -3.12 -3.62
CA SER A 51 6.22 -3.22 -3.68
C SER A 51 5.73 -4.67 -3.58
N PHE A 52 4.52 -4.84 -3.05
CA PHE A 52 3.75 -6.08 -3.19
C PHE A 52 3.22 -6.18 -4.62
N THR A 53 3.42 -7.33 -5.26
CA THR A 53 3.02 -7.62 -6.65
C THR A 53 1.94 -8.70 -6.73
N ALA A 54 1.66 -9.43 -5.65
CA ALA A 54 0.64 -10.47 -5.62
C ALA A 54 0.02 -10.64 -4.22
N ASP A 55 -1.17 -11.22 -4.18
CA ASP A 55 -1.83 -11.63 -2.94
C ASP A 55 -0.97 -12.66 -2.18
N GLY A 56 -1.03 -12.62 -0.85
CA GLY A 56 -0.27 -13.52 0.02
C GLY A 56 1.16 -13.08 0.37
N GLN A 57 1.64 -11.98 -0.21
CA GLN A 57 2.95 -11.38 0.17
C GLN A 57 2.85 -10.46 1.41
N LEU A 58 1.64 -10.01 1.74
CA LEU A 58 1.36 -9.13 2.87
C LEU A 58 0.94 -9.92 4.10
N ASP A 59 1.46 -9.52 5.26
CA ASP A 59 0.97 -9.99 6.56
C ASP A 59 -0.37 -9.33 6.88
N PHE A 60 -1.47 -10.09 6.73
CA PHE A 60 -2.82 -9.59 6.94
C PHE A 60 -3.13 -9.25 8.41
N GLY A 61 -2.39 -9.80 9.39
CA GLY A 61 -2.56 -9.41 10.79
C GLY A 61 -2.33 -7.91 10.99
N LYS A 62 -1.31 -7.35 10.33
CA LYS A 62 -1.01 -5.91 10.36
C LYS A 62 -2.08 -5.06 9.67
N VAL A 63 -2.76 -5.61 8.66
CA VAL A 63 -3.87 -4.93 7.98
C VAL A 63 -5.06 -4.81 8.93
N GLU A 64 -5.37 -5.87 9.67
CA GLU A 64 -6.46 -5.86 10.65
C GLU A 64 -6.18 -4.91 11.81
N GLU A 65 -4.95 -4.85 12.31
CA GLU A 65 -4.54 -3.87 13.33
C GLU A 65 -4.71 -2.43 12.86
N ARG A 66 -4.29 -2.14 11.62
CA ARG A 66 -4.50 -0.84 10.97
C ARG A 66 -5.99 -0.50 10.87
N ASP A 67 -6.79 -1.46 10.44
CA ASP A 67 -8.23 -1.30 10.23
C ASP A 67 -8.96 -0.96 11.54
N LYS A 68 -8.60 -1.63 12.64
CA LYS A 68 -9.07 -1.28 13.99
C LYS A 68 -8.64 0.12 14.41
N LYS A 69 -7.38 0.49 14.15
CA LYS A 69 -6.82 1.79 14.55
C LYS A 69 -7.50 2.97 13.84
N PHE A 70 -7.85 2.80 12.57
CA PHE A 70 -8.43 3.87 11.76
C PHE A 70 -9.94 3.73 11.51
N ASN A 71 -10.58 2.72 12.13
CA ASN A 71 -11.99 2.40 11.96
C ASN A 71 -12.38 2.26 10.47
N VAL A 72 -11.62 1.44 9.74
CA VAL A 72 -11.84 1.15 8.32
C VAL A 72 -11.96 -0.34 8.08
N ASP A 73 -12.62 -0.74 6.99
CA ASP A 73 -12.67 -2.13 6.52
C ASP A 73 -12.06 -2.26 5.12
N TYR A 74 -10.91 -2.93 5.04
CA TYR A 74 -10.23 -3.17 3.77
C TYR A 74 -11.04 -4.05 2.82
N LYS A 75 -11.92 -4.94 3.30
CA LYS A 75 -12.70 -5.85 2.44
C LYS A 75 -13.73 -5.07 1.65
N THR A 76 -14.44 -4.16 2.31
CA THR A 76 -15.35 -3.23 1.65
C THR A 76 -14.60 -2.37 0.62
N LYS A 77 -13.43 -1.82 0.98
CA LYS A 77 -12.59 -1.03 0.07
C LYS A 77 -12.03 -1.83 -1.11
N LYS A 78 -11.71 -3.12 -0.91
CA LYS A 78 -11.29 -4.04 -1.98
C LYS A 78 -12.43 -4.26 -2.97
N GLY A 79 -13.63 -4.57 -2.46
CA GLY A 79 -14.84 -4.76 -3.27
C GLY A 79 -15.19 -3.53 -4.12
N GLN A 80 -15.01 -2.34 -3.55
CA GLN A 80 -15.22 -1.08 -4.27
C GLN A 80 -14.29 -0.88 -5.47
N ARG A 81 -13.18 -1.63 -5.59
CA ARG A 81 -12.14 -1.44 -6.62
C ARG A 81 -12.01 -2.63 -7.58
N GLU A 82 -12.93 -3.59 -7.51
CA GLU A 82 -12.87 -4.81 -8.32
C GLU A 82 -12.95 -4.56 -9.84
N ASP A 83 -13.56 -3.43 -10.23
CA ASP A 83 -13.64 -2.95 -11.61
C ASP A 83 -12.32 -2.38 -12.15
N ILE A 84 -11.36 -2.02 -11.29
CA ILE A 84 -10.08 -1.44 -11.72
C ILE A 84 -9.20 -2.54 -12.34
N PRO A 85 -8.80 -2.42 -13.63
CA PRO A 85 -7.98 -3.43 -14.28
C PRO A 85 -6.60 -3.58 -13.62
N VAL A 86 -6.22 -4.82 -13.32
CA VAL A 86 -4.89 -5.15 -12.80
C VAL A 86 -3.85 -4.98 -13.93
N PRO A 87 -2.81 -4.17 -13.75
CA PRO A 87 -1.79 -3.98 -14.78
C PRO A 87 -0.91 -5.23 -14.90
N GLN A 88 -0.38 -5.47 -16.10
CA GLN A 88 0.64 -6.49 -16.32
C GLN A 88 1.93 -6.08 -15.58
N ILE A 89 2.33 -6.90 -14.61
CA ILE A 89 3.54 -6.69 -13.84
C ILE A 89 4.75 -7.14 -14.67
N HIS A 90 5.81 -6.33 -14.67
CA HIS A 90 7.03 -6.65 -15.39
C HIS A 90 7.66 -7.96 -14.84
N PRO A 91 8.09 -8.92 -15.69
CA PRO A 91 8.58 -10.25 -15.25
C PRO A 91 9.75 -10.26 -14.24
N ASN A 92 10.48 -9.14 -14.15
CA ASN A 92 11.62 -8.95 -13.26
C ASN A 92 11.31 -8.07 -12.03
N ALA A 93 10.05 -7.66 -11.83
CA ALA A 93 9.67 -6.80 -10.72
C ALA A 93 9.45 -7.57 -9.40
N ASP A 94 9.24 -8.89 -9.48
CA ASP A 94 8.83 -9.76 -8.36
C ASP A 94 9.99 -10.53 -7.70
N ASN A 95 11.24 -10.26 -8.08
CA ASN A 95 12.41 -11.00 -7.57
C ASN A 95 12.51 -11.02 -6.04
N ALA A 96 12.02 -9.99 -5.34
CA ALA A 96 12.01 -9.95 -3.88
C ALA A 96 11.10 -11.02 -3.24
N TRP A 97 10.17 -11.58 -4.01
CA TRP A 97 9.16 -12.52 -3.56
C TRP A 97 9.37 -13.94 -4.07
N LYS A 98 10.40 -14.18 -4.89
CA LYS A 98 10.76 -15.52 -5.36
C LYS A 98 11.29 -16.34 -4.20
N LYS A 99 10.71 -17.53 -4.00
CA LYS A 99 11.22 -18.54 -3.06
C LYS A 99 12.20 -19.44 -3.81
N ASN A 100 13.39 -19.63 -3.24
CA ASN A 100 14.35 -20.63 -3.68
C ASN A 100 13.99 -22.01 -3.14
#